data_AF-Q6CWZ1-F1
#
_entry.id   AF-Q6CWZ1-F1
#
_cell.length_a   1.000
_cell.length_b   1.000
_cell.length_c   1.000
_cell.angle_alpha   90.00
_cell.angle_beta   90.00
_cell.angle_gamma   90.00
#
_symmetry.space_group_name_H-M   'P 1'
#
loop_
_entity.id
_entity.type
_entity.pdbx_description
1 polymer ?
#
loop_
_entity_poly.entity_id
_entity_poly.type
_entity_poly.pdbx_seq_one_letter_code
_entity_poly.pdbx_strand_id
1 'polypeptide(L)'
;MAKIIFVTGTGTDVGKTFISALLVHRLKADYWKAVQTGLECDTGDTRTISKFPTELTGWKPKLFPPRFQFKRPLSPYNAMEFESEVDIKLSDFCIPSADDLQNDVLIVEGAGGLFVPITKKLEITTDLIQNMIVRYPQHEIAIVVVADSGLGTLNHTMLTVEHLNNHGLGENFSGCILNGPINAINAKTLRSFGVNILSEIERCETNQDLNRALNKMPDVHALYVHNK
;
A
#
# COMPACT_ATOMS: atom_id res chain seq x y z
N MET A 1 -20.09 -4.16 4.60
CA MET A 1 -19.08 -3.16 5.05
C MET A 1 -17.73 -3.77 4.75
N ALA A 2 -16.85 -3.07 4.03
CA ALA A 2 -15.54 -3.60 3.66
C ALA A 2 -14.44 -3.14 4.64
N LYS A 3 -13.41 -3.97 4.76
CA LYS A 3 -12.12 -3.67 5.39
C LYS A 3 -11.14 -3.22 4.32
N ILE A 4 -10.76 -1.95 4.37
CA ILE A 4 -9.85 -1.33 3.41
C ILE A 4 -8.47 -1.25 4.03
N ILE A 5 -7.46 -1.75 3.32
CA ILE A 5 -6.06 -1.67 3.73
C ILE A 5 -5.34 -0.82 2.70
N PHE A 6 -5.05 0.42 3.06
CA PHE A 6 -4.27 1.33 2.23
C PHE A 6 -2.79 1.03 2.39
N VAL A 7 -2.15 0.57 1.32
CA VAL A 7 -0.72 0.27 1.28
C VAL A 7 0.01 1.46 0.67
N THR A 8 0.84 2.10 1.50
CA THR A 8 1.75 3.17 1.10
C THR A 8 3.20 2.75 1.37
N GLY A 9 4.16 3.65 1.19
CA GLY A 9 5.54 3.35 1.56
C GLY A 9 6.35 4.57 1.93
N THR A 10 7.55 4.34 2.43
CA THR A 10 8.52 5.39 2.76
C THR A 10 9.14 6.04 1.52
N GLY A 11 8.85 5.49 0.33
CA GLY A 11 9.34 6.01 -0.95
C GLY A 11 8.87 5.16 -2.15
N THR A 12 9.50 5.39 -3.30
CA THR A 12 9.39 4.55 -4.50
C THR A 12 10.27 3.31 -4.35
N ASP A 13 9.91 2.20 -5.02
CA ASP A 13 10.70 0.95 -5.09
C ASP A 13 11.00 0.23 -3.77
N VAL A 14 10.36 0.64 -2.67
CA VAL A 14 10.40 -0.08 -1.38
C VAL A 14 9.70 -1.44 -1.39
N GLY A 15 9.04 -1.81 -2.51
CA GLY A 15 8.36 -3.10 -2.68
C GLY A 15 6.86 -3.12 -2.37
N LYS A 16 6.16 -1.97 -2.46
CA LYS A 16 4.71 -1.86 -2.23
C LYS A 16 3.90 -2.90 -3.00
N THR A 17 4.16 -3.08 -4.29
CA THR A 17 3.44 -4.02 -5.15
C THR A 17 3.62 -5.47 -4.68
N PHE A 18 4.84 -5.83 -4.28
CA PHE A 18 5.15 -7.16 -3.77
C PHE A 18 4.45 -7.44 -2.44
N ILE A 19 4.52 -6.50 -1.50
CA ILE A 19 3.82 -6.61 -0.21
C ILE A 19 2.30 -6.61 -0.41
N SER A 20 1.78 -5.82 -1.34
CA SER A 20 0.35 -5.82 -1.70
C SER A 20 -0.08 -7.17 -2.24
N ALA A 21 0.73 -7.82 -3.09
CA ALA A 21 0.46 -9.19 -3.55
C ALA A 21 0.40 -10.19 -2.40
N LEU A 22 1.36 -10.14 -1.46
CA LEU A 22 1.35 -11.00 -0.29
C LEU A 22 0.12 -10.78 0.59
N LEU A 23 -0.28 -9.52 0.83
CA LEU A 23 -1.48 -9.19 1.59
C LEU A 23 -2.76 -9.64 0.88
N VAL A 24 -2.87 -9.42 -0.44
CA VAL A 24 -3.98 -9.89 -1.29
C VAL A 24 -4.19 -11.39 -1.10
N HIS A 25 -3.11 -12.16 -1.17
CA HIS A 25 -3.17 -13.61 -1.07
C HIS A 25 -3.35 -14.12 0.38
N ARG A 26 -2.69 -13.49 1.36
CA ARG A 26 -2.82 -13.85 2.77
C ARG A 26 -4.23 -13.62 3.30
N LEU A 27 -4.81 -12.48 2.94
CA LEU A 27 -6.08 -12.00 3.48
C LEU A 27 -7.27 -12.38 2.61
N LYS A 28 -7.03 -13.05 1.47
CA LYS A 28 -8.04 -13.31 0.45
C LYS A 28 -8.77 -12.02 0.07
N ALA A 29 -8.01 -10.98 -0.20
CA ALA A 29 -8.52 -9.66 -0.53
C ALA A 29 -8.58 -9.46 -2.04
N ASP A 30 -9.40 -8.52 -2.47
CA ASP A 30 -9.33 -7.97 -3.82
C ASP A 30 -8.35 -6.79 -3.86
N TYR A 31 -7.99 -6.33 -5.05
CA TYR A 31 -6.95 -5.32 -5.23
C TYR A 31 -7.39 -4.18 -6.14
N TRP A 32 -7.03 -2.96 -5.73
CA TRP A 32 -7.17 -1.76 -6.53
C TRP A 32 -5.95 -0.85 -6.38
N LYS A 33 -5.43 -0.39 -7.52
CA LYS A 33 -4.40 0.65 -7.57
C LYS A 33 -5.06 1.99 -7.85
N ALA A 34 -4.92 2.96 -6.96
CA ALA A 34 -5.57 4.27 -7.16
C ALA A 34 -5.01 4.98 -8.41
N VAL A 35 -3.68 5.08 -8.52
CA VAL A 35 -3.00 5.70 -9.66
C VAL A 35 -1.83 4.82 -10.10
N GLN A 36 -1.76 4.54 -11.39
CA GLN A 36 -0.63 3.86 -12.03
C GLN A 36 0.13 4.85 -12.91
N THR A 37 1.46 4.89 -12.77
CA THR A 37 2.35 5.62 -13.68
C THR A 37 3.38 4.65 -14.27
N GLY A 38 4.12 5.06 -15.30
CA GLY A 38 5.23 4.27 -15.85
C GLY A 38 4.85 3.11 -16.76
N LEU A 39 3.65 3.10 -17.35
CA LEU A 39 3.20 2.01 -18.25
C LEU A 39 4.00 1.87 -19.56
N GLU A 40 4.85 2.85 -19.90
CA GLU A 40 5.79 2.70 -21.03
C GLU A 40 7.03 1.87 -20.68
N CYS A 41 7.33 1.71 -19.40
CA CYS A 41 8.49 0.95 -18.88
C CYS A 41 8.09 -0.31 -18.11
N ASP A 42 6.86 -0.40 -17.60
CA ASP A 42 6.35 -1.52 -16.82
C ASP A 42 4.96 -1.96 -17.33
N THR A 43 4.66 -3.24 -17.14
CA THR A 43 3.33 -3.82 -17.34
C THR A 43 2.27 -3.35 -16.33
N GLY A 44 2.70 -2.72 -15.23
CA GLY A 44 1.86 -2.13 -14.20
C GLY A 44 1.57 -3.06 -13.01
N ASP A 45 1.28 -2.47 -11.86
CA ASP A 45 1.17 -3.15 -10.56
C ASP A 45 0.04 -4.19 -10.55
N THR A 46 -1.11 -3.86 -11.14
CA THR A 46 -2.25 -4.78 -11.27
C THR A 46 -1.85 -6.04 -12.06
N ARG A 47 -1.03 -5.90 -13.11
CA ARG A 47 -0.54 -7.03 -13.92
C ARG A 47 0.54 -7.82 -13.19
N THR A 48 1.33 -7.18 -12.35
CA THR A 48 2.29 -7.85 -11.46
C THR A 48 1.56 -8.73 -10.45
N ILE A 49 0.50 -8.22 -9.80
CA ILE A 49 -0.31 -8.99 -8.86
C ILE A 49 -1.04 -10.14 -9.55
N SER A 50 -1.53 -9.95 -10.78
CA SER A 50 -2.21 -11.02 -11.52
C SER A 50 -1.32 -12.23 -11.84
N LYS A 51 0.01 -12.08 -11.73
CA LYS A 51 0.99 -13.14 -11.99
C LYS A 51 1.39 -13.92 -10.73
N PHE A 52 0.87 -13.53 -9.56
CA PHE A 52 1.17 -14.25 -8.32
C PHE A 52 0.65 -15.71 -8.40
N PRO A 53 1.41 -16.72 -7.94
CA PRO A 53 1.04 -18.13 -8.03
C PRO A 53 -0.17 -18.46 -7.14
N THR A 54 -1.37 -18.39 -7.71
CA THR A 54 -2.65 -18.60 -7.02
C THR A 54 -2.74 -19.98 -6.35
N GLU A 55 -2.06 -20.99 -6.88
CA GLU A 55 -2.01 -22.36 -6.36
C GLU A 55 -1.41 -22.45 -4.94
N LEU A 56 -0.60 -21.46 -4.52
CA LEU A 56 -0.07 -21.41 -3.16
C LEU A 56 -1.14 -21.10 -2.11
N THR A 57 -2.24 -20.46 -2.51
CA THR A 57 -3.28 -19.97 -1.58
C THR A 57 -4.69 -20.42 -1.91
N GLY A 58 -4.92 -20.91 -3.13
CA GLY A 58 -6.26 -21.17 -3.67
C GLY A 58 -7.11 -19.92 -3.86
N TRP A 59 -6.51 -18.72 -3.78
CA TRP A 59 -7.22 -17.44 -3.93
C TRP A 59 -6.98 -16.83 -5.30
N LYS A 60 -8.08 -16.45 -5.97
CA LYS A 60 -8.05 -15.69 -7.23
C LYS A 60 -8.71 -14.32 -6.99
N PRO A 61 -7.92 -13.26 -6.76
CA PRO A 61 -8.47 -11.95 -6.44
C PRO A 61 -9.18 -11.32 -7.65
N LYS A 62 -10.18 -10.49 -7.38
CA LYS A 62 -10.73 -9.54 -8.34
C LYS A 62 -9.76 -8.37 -8.37
N LEU A 63 -9.30 -8.05 -9.58
CA LEU A 63 -8.35 -6.98 -9.82
C LEU A 63 -9.09 -5.84 -10.51
N PHE A 64 -9.28 -4.75 -9.79
CA PHE A 64 -9.93 -3.58 -10.33
C PHE A 64 -8.95 -2.77 -11.20
N PRO A 65 -9.38 -2.26 -12.36
CA PRO A 65 -8.51 -1.42 -13.18
C PRO A 65 -8.10 -0.18 -12.40
N PRO A 66 -6.85 0.32 -12.59
CA PRO A 66 -6.44 1.56 -11.97
C PRO A 66 -7.37 2.71 -12.36
N ARG A 67 -7.66 3.63 -11.42
CA ARG A 67 -8.56 4.76 -11.72
C ARG A 67 -7.94 5.71 -12.74
N PHE A 68 -6.65 5.95 -12.58
CA PHE A 68 -5.84 6.75 -13.50
C PHE A 68 -4.59 5.98 -13.90
N GLN A 69 -4.21 6.12 -15.15
CA GLN A 69 -3.06 5.45 -15.75
C GLN A 69 -2.27 6.48 -16.57
N PHE A 70 -0.96 6.52 -16.37
CA PHE A 70 -0.05 7.39 -17.10
C PHE A 70 1.09 6.57 -17.72
N LYS A 71 1.60 7.05 -18.85
CA LYS A 71 2.67 6.37 -19.59
C LYS A 71 4.03 6.56 -18.92
N ARG A 72 4.36 7.79 -18.54
CA ARG A 72 5.71 8.14 -18.06
C ARG A 72 5.94 7.68 -16.61
N PRO A 73 7.16 7.21 -16.26
CA PRO A 73 7.50 6.76 -14.90
C PRO A 73 7.80 7.96 -13.98
N LEU A 74 6.78 8.78 -13.73
CA LEU A 74 6.85 9.99 -12.91
C LEU A 74 5.88 9.92 -11.73
N SER A 75 5.96 10.87 -10.79
CA SER A 75 4.86 11.09 -9.85
C SER A 75 3.58 11.44 -10.62
N PRO A 76 2.39 11.15 -10.07
CA PRO A 76 1.13 11.47 -10.76
C PRO A 76 1.01 12.95 -11.14
N TYR A 77 1.40 13.87 -10.25
CA TYR A 77 1.46 15.30 -10.55
C TYR A 77 2.32 15.61 -11.79
N ASN A 78 3.56 15.12 -11.82
CA ASN A 78 4.47 15.35 -12.94
C ASN A 78 3.99 14.65 -14.22
N ALA A 79 3.31 13.51 -14.10
CA ALA A 79 2.75 12.81 -15.26
C ALA A 79 1.61 13.61 -15.92
N MET A 80 0.77 14.28 -15.12
CA MET A 80 -0.29 15.17 -15.62
C MET A 80 0.25 16.39 -16.39
N GLU A 81 1.50 16.81 -16.17
CA GLU A 81 2.13 17.87 -16.99
C GLU A 81 2.37 17.43 -18.44
N PHE A 82 2.56 16.12 -18.68
CA PHE A 82 2.75 15.55 -20.02
C PHE A 82 1.49 14.96 -20.64
N GLU A 83 0.47 14.71 -19.81
CA GLU A 83 -0.85 14.22 -20.20
C GLU A 83 -1.92 15.20 -19.70
N SER A 84 -1.82 16.46 -20.16
CA SER A 84 -2.51 17.63 -19.62
C SER A 84 -4.05 17.57 -19.65
N GLU A 85 -4.61 16.73 -20.52
CA GLU A 85 -6.04 16.40 -20.61
C GLU A 85 -6.57 15.71 -19.33
N VAL A 86 -5.69 15.13 -18.51
CA VAL A 86 -6.04 14.50 -17.25
C VAL A 86 -5.95 15.53 -16.11
N ASP A 87 -7.02 15.67 -15.34
CA ASP A 87 -7.10 16.49 -14.13
C ASP A 87 -7.68 15.65 -12.98
N ILE A 88 -6.79 15.04 -12.20
CA ILE A 88 -7.17 14.21 -11.05
C ILE A 88 -7.64 15.09 -9.91
N LYS A 89 -8.81 14.75 -9.35
CA LYS A 89 -9.35 15.30 -8.10
C LYS A 89 -9.51 14.19 -7.07
N LEU A 90 -9.41 14.53 -5.79
CA LEU A 90 -9.63 13.54 -4.71
C LEU A 90 -11.00 12.85 -4.84
N SER A 91 -12.02 13.59 -5.28
CA SER A 91 -13.38 13.06 -5.52
C SER A 91 -13.46 11.99 -6.62
N ASP A 92 -12.45 11.87 -7.47
CA ASP A 92 -12.45 10.87 -8.55
C ASP A 92 -12.10 9.46 -8.06
N PHE A 93 -11.51 9.36 -6.86
CA PHE A 93 -11.15 8.09 -6.23
C PHE A 93 -12.35 7.51 -5.50
N CYS A 94 -13.22 6.87 -6.28
CA CYS A 94 -14.28 6.04 -5.74
C CYS A 94 -13.74 4.63 -5.54
N ILE A 95 -13.70 4.15 -4.29
CA ILE A 95 -13.39 2.73 -4.06
C ILE A 95 -14.43 1.86 -4.77
N PRO A 96 -14.05 0.66 -5.24
CA PRO A 96 -15.01 -0.34 -5.68
C PRO A 96 -16.11 -0.60 -4.63
N SER A 97 -17.34 -0.85 -5.09
CA SER A 97 -18.46 -1.14 -4.18
C SER A 97 -18.16 -2.37 -3.33
N ALA A 98 -18.65 -2.42 -2.10
CA ALA A 98 -18.53 -3.61 -1.26
C ALA A 98 -19.21 -4.83 -1.93
N ASP A 99 -20.34 -4.62 -2.61
CA ASP A 99 -21.06 -5.68 -3.35
C ASP A 99 -20.26 -6.22 -4.55
N ASP A 100 -19.26 -5.47 -5.01
CA ASP A 100 -18.35 -5.89 -6.07
C ASP A 100 -17.17 -6.72 -5.53
N LEU A 101 -16.94 -6.73 -4.22
CA LEU A 101 -15.84 -7.47 -3.60
C LEU A 101 -16.20 -8.94 -3.41
N GLN A 102 -15.22 -9.82 -3.55
CA GLN A 102 -15.41 -11.26 -3.34
C GLN A 102 -15.38 -11.66 -1.86
N ASN A 103 -14.73 -10.89 -0.99
CA ASN A 103 -14.49 -11.28 0.41
C ASN A 103 -14.39 -10.08 1.37
N ASP A 104 -15.08 -8.96 1.09
CA ASP A 104 -15.15 -7.76 1.94
C ASP A 104 -13.80 -7.14 2.36
N VAL A 105 -12.65 -7.58 1.81
CA VAL A 105 -11.33 -7.00 2.06
C VAL A 105 -10.77 -6.46 0.76
N LEU A 106 -10.35 -5.19 0.78
CA LEU A 106 -9.76 -4.51 -0.36
C LEU A 106 -8.38 -3.98 0.01
N ILE A 107 -7.37 -4.39 -0.76
CA ILE A 107 -6.06 -3.75 -0.76
C ILE A 107 -6.12 -2.55 -1.72
N VAL A 108 -5.88 -1.35 -1.19
CA VAL A 108 -5.76 -0.12 -1.97
C VAL A 108 -4.30 0.29 -1.98
N GLU A 109 -3.64 0.19 -3.13
CA GLU A 109 -2.23 0.55 -3.22
C GLU A 109 -2.04 1.98 -3.77
N GLY A 110 -1.28 2.79 -3.02
CA GLY A 110 -0.90 4.15 -3.39
C GLY A 110 0.28 4.22 -4.35
N ALA A 111 0.56 5.42 -4.86
CA ALA A 111 1.70 5.70 -5.74
C ALA A 111 2.83 6.40 -4.95
N GLY A 112 4.02 5.80 -4.91
CA GLY A 112 5.17 6.33 -4.16
C GLY A 112 4.95 6.32 -2.64
N GLY A 113 5.10 7.48 -1.98
CA GLY A 113 4.92 7.64 -0.52
C GLY A 113 3.85 8.66 -0.15
N LEU A 114 3.71 8.95 1.15
CA LEU A 114 2.63 9.77 1.70
C LEU A 114 2.59 11.23 1.23
N PHE A 115 3.75 11.79 0.90
CA PHE A 115 3.93 13.17 0.42
C PHE A 115 3.92 13.31 -1.11
N VAL A 116 3.64 12.23 -1.85
CA VAL A 116 3.57 12.32 -3.31
C VAL A 116 2.33 13.12 -3.70
N PRO A 117 2.47 14.23 -4.47
CA PRO A 117 1.33 14.98 -4.97
C PRO A 117 0.61 14.18 -6.06
N ILE A 118 -0.71 14.09 -5.93
CA ILE A 118 -1.59 13.29 -6.78
C ILE A 118 -2.61 14.10 -7.57
N THR A 119 -2.81 15.38 -7.22
CA THR A 119 -3.68 16.32 -7.95
C THR A 119 -2.88 17.54 -8.42
N LYS A 120 -3.42 18.31 -9.38
CA LYS A 120 -2.83 19.60 -9.80
C LYS A 120 -2.86 20.68 -8.72
N LYS A 121 -3.64 20.49 -7.64
CA LYS A 121 -3.66 21.37 -6.47
C LYS A 121 -2.61 21.02 -5.42
N LEU A 122 -1.71 20.08 -5.73
CA LEU A 122 -0.69 19.55 -4.82
C LEU A 122 -1.25 18.84 -3.59
N GLU A 123 -2.50 18.35 -3.66
CA GLU A 123 -3.00 17.41 -2.66
C GLU A 123 -2.17 16.11 -2.76
N ILE A 124 -1.74 15.59 -1.61
CA ILE A 124 -0.83 14.45 -1.48
C ILE A 124 -1.60 13.15 -1.18
N THR A 125 -0.91 12.01 -1.24
CA THR A 125 -1.47 10.70 -0.86
C THR A 125 -2.16 10.72 0.52
N THR A 126 -1.66 11.52 1.46
CA THR A 126 -2.28 11.69 2.79
C THR A 126 -3.69 12.28 2.69
N ASP A 127 -3.90 13.30 1.84
CA ASP A 127 -5.20 13.92 1.64
C ASP A 127 -6.20 12.94 1.00
N LEU A 128 -5.72 12.05 0.12
CA LEU A 128 -6.54 10.96 -0.42
C LEU A 128 -7.02 10.00 0.67
N ILE A 129 -6.13 9.57 1.56
CA ILE A 129 -6.50 8.66 2.65
C ILE A 129 -7.55 9.34 3.56
N GLN A 130 -7.33 10.59 3.94
CA GLN A 130 -8.29 11.36 4.73
C GLN A 130 -9.64 11.53 3.99
N ASN A 131 -9.61 11.83 2.69
CA ASN A 131 -10.81 11.91 1.86
C ASN A 131 -11.58 10.58 1.83
N MET A 132 -10.88 9.44 1.71
CA MET A 132 -11.49 8.12 1.76
C MET A 132 -12.15 7.84 3.12
N ILE A 133 -11.48 8.17 4.23
CA ILE A 133 -12.04 7.98 5.59
C ILE A 133 -13.33 8.78 5.75
N VAL A 134 -13.33 10.06 5.36
CA VAL A 134 -14.51 10.93 5.47
C VAL A 134 -15.65 10.48 4.54
N ARG A 135 -15.31 10.03 3.33
CA ARG A 135 -16.30 9.64 2.31
C ARG A 135 -16.92 8.27 2.57
N TYR A 136 -16.21 7.39 3.25
CA TYR A 136 -16.61 6.01 3.48
C TYR A 136 -16.61 5.65 4.98
N PRO A 137 -17.36 6.36 5.84
CA PRO A 137 -17.35 6.17 7.29
C PRO A 137 -17.84 4.78 7.74
N GLN A 138 -18.56 4.06 6.87
CA GLN A 138 -19.00 2.68 7.07
C GLN A 138 -17.92 1.62 6.79
N HIS A 139 -16.74 2.03 6.33
CA HIS A 139 -15.62 1.13 6.05
C HIS A 139 -14.49 1.37 7.04
N GLU A 140 -13.90 0.28 7.52
CA GLU A 140 -12.71 0.36 8.36
C GLU A 140 -11.49 0.55 7.46
N ILE A 141 -10.71 1.61 7.69
CA ILE A 141 -9.52 1.91 6.88
C ILE A 141 -8.26 1.79 7.75
N ALA A 142 -7.42 0.82 7.37
CA ALA A 142 -6.11 0.56 7.94
C ALA A 142 -5.02 1.07 6.99
N ILE A 143 -3.91 1.57 7.53
CA ILE A 143 -2.75 2.05 6.76
C ILE A 143 -1.56 1.16 7.08
N VAL A 144 -1.03 0.52 6.05
CA VAL A 144 0.22 -0.25 6.12
C VAL A 144 1.30 0.50 5.37
N VAL A 145 2.44 0.74 6.03
CA VAL A 145 3.60 1.41 5.45
C VAL A 145 4.65 0.37 5.06
N VAL A 146 4.99 0.30 3.79
CA VAL A 146 6.12 -0.51 3.32
C VAL A 146 7.40 0.32 3.40
N ALA A 147 8.41 -0.19 4.08
CA ALA A 147 9.71 0.45 4.18
C ALA A 147 10.80 -0.50 3.67
N ASP A 148 11.84 0.06 3.06
CA ASP A 148 13.07 -0.69 2.80
C ASP A 148 13.73 -1.12 4.12
N SER A 149 14.53 -2.17 4.11
CA SER A 149 15.25 -2.70 5.29
C SER A 149 16.67 -2.17 5.44
N GLY A 150 17.19 -1.51 4.40
CA GLY A 150 18.58 -1.06 4.27
C GLY A 150 18.91 0.24 4.98
N LEU A 151 20.02 0.85 4.56
CA LEU A 151 20.53 2.10 5.13
C LEU A 151 19.56 3.26 4.85
N GLY A 152 19.30 4.07 5.87
CA GLY A 152 18.36 5.20 5.79
C GLY A 152 16.92 4.86 6.20
N THR A 153 16.57 3.57 6.32
CA THR A 153 15.21 3.14 6.70
C THR A 153 14.75 3.72 8.05
N LEU A 154 15.67 3.87 9.01
CA LEU A 154 15.34 4.44 10.32
C LEU A 154 14.73 5.83 10.16
N ASN A 155 15.41 6.71 9.44
CA ASN A 155 14.96 8.08 9.20
C ASN A 155 13.66 8.10 8.40
N HIS A 156 13.61 7.42 7.25
CA HIS A 156 12.43 7.47 6.38
C HIS A 156 11.19 6.89 7.04
N THR A 157 11.33 5.80 7.79
CA THR A 157 10.21 5.18 8.52
C THR A 157 9.71 6.10 9.63
N MET A 158 10.60 6.65 10.46
CA MET A 158 10.20 7.55 11.54
C MET A 158 9.51 8.81 11.01
N LEU A 159 10.06 9.45 9.97
CA LEU A 159 9.42 10.62 9.34
C LEU A 159 8.04 10.28 8.77
N THR A 160 7.88 9.08 8.18
CA THR A 160 6.59 8.63 7.63
C THR A 160 5.56 8.40 8.75
N VAL A 161 5.97 7.79 9.87
CA VAL A 161 5.09 7.54 11.03
C VAL A 161 4.73 8.85 11.73
N GLU A 162 5.70 9.74 11.94
CA GLU A 162 5.47 11.07 12.51
C GLU A 162 4.48 11.88 11.64
N HIS A 163 4.63 11.82 10.33
CA HIS A 163 3.70 12.46 9.39
C HIS A 163 2.27 11.93 9.56
N LEU A 164 2.07 10.62 9.62
CA LEU A 164 0.74 10.02 9.85
C LEU A 164 0.11 10.51 11.15
N ASN A 165 0.88 10.49 12.25
CA ASN A 165 0.41 10.94 13.56
C ASN A 165 0.01 12.42 13.55
N ASN A 166 0.85 13.28 12.97
CA ASN A 166 0.62 14.72 12.90
C ASN A 166 -0.56 15.10 11.98
N HIS A 167 -1.00 14.19 11.10
CA HIS A 167 -2.15 14.39 10.20
C HIS A 167 -3.39 13.61 10.66
N GLY A 168 -3.45 13.19 11.93
CA GLY A 168 -4.63 12.54 12.51
C GLY A 168 -4.90 11.13 11.99
N LEU A 169 -3.91 10.50 11.35
CA LEU A 169 -4.00 9.14 10.81
C LEU A 169 -3.30 8.09 11.71
N GLY A 170 -2.85 8.49 12.91
CA GLY A 170 -2.21 7.60 13.87
C GLY A 170 -3.12 6.45 14.30
N GLU A 171 -4.41 6.72 14.48
CA GLU A 171 -5.40 5.68 14.75
C GLU A 171 -5.63 4.79 13.53
N ASN A 172 -5.41 5.22 12.30
CA ASN A 172 -5.54 4.33 11.13
C ASN A 172 -4.25 3.57 10.84
N PHE A 173 -3.12 3.94 11.44
CA PHE A 173 -1.82 3.34 11.18
C PHE A 173 -1.68 1.97 11.87
N SER A 174 -1.66 0.91 11.07
CA SER A 174 -1.53 -0.47 11.55
C SER A 174 -0.08 -0.82 11.87
N GLY A 175 0.89 -0.29 11.11
CA GLY A 175 2.30 -0.59 11.28
C GLY A 175 3.08 -0.64 9.97
N CYS A 176 4.37 -0.95 10.09
CA CYS A 176 5.30 -1.06 8.99
C CYS A 176 5.60 -2.52 8.63
N ILE A 177 5.75 -2.80 7.34
CA ILE A 177 6.35 -4.03 6.83
C ILE A 177 7.71 -3.65 6.24
N LEU A 178 8.78 -4.20 6.82
CA LEU A 178 10.14 -4.02 6.30
C LEU A 178 10.37 -5.00 5.17
N ASN A 179 10.83 -4.51 4.01
CA ASN A 179 11.07 -5.31 2.82
C ASN A 179 12.55 -5.24 2.42
N GLY A 180 13.14 -6.38 2.06
CA GLY A 180 14.55 -6.53 1.69
C GLY A 180 15.34 -7.42 2.67
N PRO A 181 16.68 -7.42 2.63
CA PRO A 181 17.50 -8.26 3.50
C PRO A 181 17.22 -8.02 4.99
N ILE A 182 17.06 -9.09 5.78
CA ILE A 182 16.76 -8.95 7.21
C ILE A 182 17.84 -8.14 7.91
N ASN A 183 17.41 -7.07 8.56
CA ASN A 183 18.24 -6.24 9.42
C ASN A 183 17.59 -6.10 10.80
N ALA A 184 17.84 -7.10 11.64
CA ALA A 184 17.27 -7.18 12.99
C ALA A 184 17.63 -5.97 13.86
N ILE A 185 18.77 -5.32 13.62
CA ILE A 185 19.20 -4.12 14.34
C ILE A 185 18.30 -2.94 13.98
N ASN A 186 18.05 -2.72 12.68
CA ASN A 186 17.14 -1.66 12.23
C ASN A 186 15.72 -1.90 12.76
N ALA A 187 15.20 -3.13 12.63
CA ALA A 187 13.87 -3.47 13.11
C ALA A 187 13.73 -3.28 14.64
N LYS A 188 14.74 -3.71 15.43
CA LYS A 188 14.76 -3.49 16.89
C LYS A 188 14.83 -2.01 17.24
N THR A 189 15.61 -1.23 16.49
CA THR A 189 15.74 0.22 16.70
C THR A 189 14.40 0.91 16.45
N LEU A 190 13.74 0.62 15.32
CA LEU A 190 12.40 1.16 15.02
C LEU A 190 11.38 0.82 16.10
N ARG A 191 11.34 -0.44 16.57
CA ARG A 191 10.49 -0.85 17.70
C ARG A 191 10.81 -0.06 18.98
N SER A 192 12.07 0.29 19.22
CA SER A 192 12.49 1.09 20.39
C SER A 192 12.02 2.55 20.30
N PHE A 193 11.76 3.06 19.09
CA PHE A 193 11.07 4.34 18.84
C PHE A 193 9.54 4.22 18.86
N GLY A 194 8.99 3.05 19.20
CA GLY A 194 7.55 2.82 19.25
C GLY A 194 6.90 2.51 17.90
N VAL A 195 7.69 2.31 16.84
CA VAL A 195 7.13 1.90 15.54
C VAL A 195 6.66 0.44 15.60
N ASN A 196 5.40 0.20 15.27
CA ASN A 196 4.87 -1.16 15.13
C ASN A 196 5.43 -1.80 13.86
N ILE A 197 6.30 -2.82 14.00
CA ILE A 197 6.81 -3.61 12.88
C ILE A 197 5.98 -4.88 12.76
N LEU A 198 5.10 -4.91 11.76
CA LEU A 198 4.17 -6.01 11.48
C LEU A 198 4.92 -7.26 10.97
N SER A 199 5.88 -7.06 10.08
CA SER A 199 6.64 -8.16 9.47
C SER A 199 7.94 -7.69 8.84
N GLU A 200 8.88 -8.61 8.67
CA GLU A 200 10.15 -8.45 7.96
C GLU A 200 10.20 -9.49 6.83
N ILE A 201 10.16 -9.00 5.58
CA ILE A 201 10.01 -9.79 4.37
C ILE A 201 11.23 -9.67 3.47
N GLU A 202 11.80 -10.81 3.12
CA GLU A 202 12.94 -10.89 2.21
C GLU A 202 12.48 -11.04 0.76
N ARG A 203 13.44 -10.82 -0.14
CA ARG A 203 13.25 -11.17 -1.55
C ARG A 203 12.96 -12.67 -1.66
N CYS A 204 11.93 -13.01 -2.42
CA CYS A 204 11.55 -14.39 -2.69
C CYS A 204 12.01 -14.79 -4.09
N GLU A 205 12.71 -15.91 -4.20
CA GLU A 205 13.15 -16.47 -5.49
C GLU A 205 12.42 -17.78 -5.82
N THR A 206 11.85 -18.43 -4.81
CA THR A 206 11.14 -19.70 -4.94
C THR A 206 9.73 -19.64 -4.36
N ASN A 207 8.88 -20.59 -4.75
CA ASN A 207 7.57 -20.80 -4.13
C ASN A 207 7.67 -21.10 -2.62
N GLN A 208 8.78 -21.70 -2.17
CA GLN A 208 9.01 -21.94 -0.75
C GLN A 208 9.25 -20.63 0.00
N ASP A 209 9.98 -19.69 -0.59
CA ASP A 209 10.19 -18.35 -0.02
C ASP A 209 8.87 -17.58 0.04
N LEU A 210 8.06 -17.64 -1.04
CA LEU A 210 6.73 -17.02 -1.06
C LEU A 210 5.82 -17.59 0.04
N ASN A 211 5.81 -18.90 0.25
CA ASN A 211 5.05 -19.52 1.35
C ASN A 211 5.53 -19.03 2.72
N ARG A 212 6.84 -18.89 2.94
CA ARG A 212 7.37 -18.31 4.18
C ARG A 212 6.94 -16.84 4.34
N ALA A 213 7.00 -16.06 3.27
CA ALA A 213 6.59 -14.66 3.28
C ALA A 213 5.08 -14.49 3.57
N LEU A 214 4.23 -15.33 2.95
CA LEU A 214 2.80 -15.38 3.23
C LEU A 214 2.52 -15.69 4.72
N ASN A 215 3.24 -16.65 5.31
CA ASN A 215 3.07 -16.99 6.72
C ASN A 215 3.51 -15.90 7.70
N LYS A 216 4.39 -14.99 7.27
CA LYS A 216 4.81 -13.82 8.06
C LYS A 216 3.84 -12.63 7.95
N MET A 217 2.95 -12.62 6.95
CA MET A 217 1.98 -11.54 6.81
C MET A 217 0.98 -11.53 7.96
N PRO A 218 0.63 -10.33 8.49
CA PRO A 218 -0.38 -10.21 9.54
C PRO A 218 -1.72 -10.76 9.06
N ASP A 219 -2.53 -11.28 9.98
CA ASP A 219 -3.92 -11.53 9.69
C ASP A 219 -4.72 -10.23 9.65
N VAL A 220 -5.97 -10.32 9.16
CA VAL A 220 -6.82 -9.13 9.02
C VAL A 220 -7.10 -8.47 10.36
N HIS A 221 -7.24 -9.22 11.46
CA HIS A 221 -7.57 -8.65 12.76
C HIS A 221 -6.42 -7.82 13.30
N ALA A 222 -5.18 -8.31 13.18
CA ALA A 222 -3.99 -7.61 13.63
C ALA A 222 -3.80 -6.22 12.98
N LEU A 223 -4.41 -5.98 11.80
CA LEU A 223 -4.35 -4.68 11.11
C LEU A 223 -5.32 -3.64 11.66
N TYR A 224 -6.37 -4.04 12.39
CA TYR A 224 -7.39 -3.13 12.93
C TYR A 224 -7.41 -3.10 14.47
N VAL A 225 -6.52 -3.84 15.13
CA VAL A 225 -6.36 -3.74 16.58
C VAL A 225 -5.44 -2.56 16.88
N HIS A 226 -6.04 -1.41 17.15
CA HIS A 226 -5.30 -0.27 17.70
C HIS A 226 -4.89 -0.58 19.13
N ASN A 227 -3.64 -0.25 19.49
CA ASN A 227 -3.17 -0.31 20.88
C ASN A 227 -4.09 0.59 21.73
N LYS A 228 -4.96 -0.04 22.52
CA LYS A 228 -5.61 0.61 23.65
C LYS A 228 -4.60 0.96 24.73
#